data_AF-C9MV43-F1
#
_entry.id   AF-C9MV43-F1
#
_cell.length_a   1.000
_cell.length_b   1.000
_cell.length_c   1.000
_cell.angle_alpha   90.00
_cell.angle_beta   90.00
_cell.angle_gamma   90.00
#
_symmetry.space_group_name_H-M   'P 1'
#
loop_
_entity.id
_entity.type
_entity.pdbx_description
1 polymer ?
#
loop_
_entity_poly.entity_id
_entity_poly.type
_entity_poly.pdbx_seq_one_letter_code
_entity_poly.pdbx_strand_id
1 'polypeptide(L)'
;MNIEEIKNLKTFDERYKYNIDEAIKTKEIKYKSGKVQKLRYLSWAHAHRIGKSIDENFSWKLLLNEKGSCIHDNTVIIEMKFEGKIEQLRYPFLDGRNQPISNPTGSDINDAQMRGMAKLFAMMSGIGLYLYTNEDIDKIGEETQATKTPRKTEKPKMTEEEKQEKKRNV
;
A
#
# COMPACT_ATOMS: atom_id res chain seq x y z
N MET A 1 16.95 1.55 -19.35
CA MET A 1 15.95 2.59 -19.07
C MET A 1 16.43 3.88 -19.70
N ASN A 2 15.76 4.31 -20.76
CA ASN A 2 16.17 5.48 -21.54
C ASN A 2 15.30 6.68 -21.15
N ILE A 3 15.91 7.70 -20.54
CA ILE A 3 15.18 8.91 -20.11
C ILE A 3 14.60 9.67 -21.31
N GLU A 4 15.26 9.64 -22.46
CA GLU A 4 14.80 10.36 -23.64
C GLU A 4 13.54 9.71 -24.25
N GLU A 5 13.46 8.38 -24.21
CA GLU A 5 12.22 7.67 -24.57
C GLU A 5 11.08 8.03 -23.62
N ILE A 6 11.33 8.05 -22.31
CA ILE A 6 10.31 8.36 -21.30
C ILE A 6 9.73 9.77 -21.51
N LYS A 7 10.58 10.75 -21.85
CA LYS A 7 10.16 12.12 -22.15
C LYS A 7 9.19 12.21 -23.33
N ASN A 8 9.29 11.29 -24.28
CA ASN A 8 8.42 11.24 -25.45
C ASN A 8 7.05 10.59 -25.17
N LEU A 9 6.86 9.96 -23.99
CA LEU A 9 5.58 9.39 -23.57
C LEU A 9 4.67 10.50 -23.02
N LYS A 10 3.58 10.76 -23.74
CA LYS A 10 2.70 11.92 -23.49
C LYS A 10 1.53 11.57 -22.59
N THR A 11 1.10 10.32 -22.60
CA THR A 11 -0.07 9.86 -21.86
C THR A 11 0.32 8.99 -20.67
N PHE A 12 -0.58 8.96 -19.70
CA PHE A 12 -0.49 8.06 -18.56
C PHE A 12 -0.39 6.59 -19.00
N ASP A 13 -1.21 6.17 -19.97
CA ASP A 13 -1.26 4.79 -20.44
C ASP A 13 0.01 4.36 -21.19
N GLU A 14 0.63 5.26 -21.95
CA GLU A 14 1.95 5.01 -22.56
C GLU A 14 3.02 4.80 -21.49
N ARG A 15 3.04 5.66 -20.47
CA ARG A 15 3.95 5.56 -19.32
C ARG A 15 3.72 4.30 -18.48
N TYR A 16 2.46 3.91 -18.30
CA TYR A 16 2.07 2.68 -17.62
C TYR A 16 2.64 1.42 -18.30
N LYS A 17 2.66 1.42 -19.64
CA LYS A 17 3.17 0.31 -20.45
C LYS A 17 4.70 0.32 -20.60
N TYR A 18 5.39 1.40 -20.22
CA TYR A 18 6.82 1.52 -20.39
C TYR A 18 7.58 0.59 -19.43
N ASN A 19 8.52 -0.18 -19.98
CA ASN A 19 9.33 -1.09 -19.20
C ASN A 19 10.42 -0.32 -18.43
N ILE A 20 10.41 -0.48 -17.10
CA ILE A 20 11.38 0.14 -16.19
C ILE A 20 12.26 -0.89 -15.45
N ASP A 21 12.50 -2.07 -16.02
CA ASP A 21 13.15 -3.19 -15.32
C ASP A 21 14.50 -2.82 -14.69
N GLU A 22 15.29 -1.96 -15.32
CA GLU A 22 16.56 -1.45 -14.75
C GLU A 22 16.37 -0.58 -13.50
N ALA A 23 15.21 0.04 -13.32
CA ALA A 23 14.87 0.87 -12.17
C ALA A 23 14.13 0.10 -11.05
N ILE A 24 13.77 -1.16 -11.31
CA ILE A 24 13.09 -2.03 -10.36
C ILE A 24 14.11 -2.72 -9.47
N LYS A 25 13.92 -2.59 -8.16
CA LYS A 25 14.63 -3.37 -7.16
C LYS A 25 13.79 -4.56 -6.76
N THR A 26 14.43 -5.72 -6.63
CA THR A 26 13.80 -6.94 -6.11
C THR A 26 14.40 -7.26 -4.74
N LYS A 27 13.54 -7.42 -3.75
CA LYS A 27 13.90 -7.90 -2.42
C LYS A 27 13.22 -9.24 -2.17
N GLU A 28 14.01 -10.25 -1.86
CA GLU A 28 13.49 -11.56 -1.47
C GLU A 28 13.38 -11.65 0.06
N ILE A 29 12.24 -12.16 0.53
CA ILE A 29 11.96 -12.40 1.93
C ILE A 29 11.76 -13.88 2.11
N LYS A 30 12.61 -14.49 2.94
CA LYS A 30 12.49 -15.90 3.32
C LYS A 30 11.79 -16.00 4.66
N TYR A 31 10.67 -16.71 4.69
CA TYR A 31 9.92 -17.00 5.91
C TYR A 31 10.43 -18.29 6.56
N LYS A 32 10.24 -18.42 7.88
CA LYS A 32 10.59 -19.64 8.62
C LYS A 32 9.85 -20.88 8.10
N SER A 33 8.69 -20.71 7.48
CA SER A 33 7.91 -21.77 6.83
C SER A 33 8.51 -22.29 5.53
N GLY A 34 9.60 -21.69 5.04
CA GLY A 34 10.17 -21.99 3.72
C GLY A 34 9.52 -21.21 2.57
N LYS A 35 8.41 -20.49 2.81
CA LYS A 35 7.83 -19.57 1.84
C LYS A 35 8.84 -18.48 1.48
N VAL A 36 8.97 -18.16 0.20
CA VAL A 36 9.76 -17.02 -0.29
C VAL A 36 8.81 -16.04 -0.97
N GLN A 37 8.84 -14.79 -0.54
CA GLN A 37 8.11 -13.69 -1.17
C GLN A 37 9.10 -12.76 -1.85
N LYS A 38 8.82 -12.37 -3.09
CA LYS A 38 9.61 -11.38 -3.82
C LYS A 38 8.84 -10.07 -3.86
N LEU A 39 9.40 -9.03 -3.26
CA LEU A 39 8.90 -7.67 -3.37
C LEU A 39 9.65 -6.96 -4.49
N ARG A 40 8.92 -6.52 -5.52
CA ARG A 40 9.46 -5.67 -6.58
C ARG A 40 8.98 -4.24 -6.35
N TYR A 41 9.88 -3.28 -6.39
CA TYR A 41 9.53 -1.87 -6.21
C TYR A 41 10.38 -0.95 -7.07
N LEU A 42 9.78 0.16 -7.51
CA LEU A 42 10.50 1.26 -8.14
C LEU A 42 11.38 1.94 -7.08
N SER A 43 12.68 2.01 -7.32
CA SER A 43 13.60 2.72 -6.43
C SER A 43 13.21 4.21 -6.35
N TRP A 44 13.12 4.76 -5.13
CA TRP A 44 12.81 6.18 -4.92
C TRP A 44 13.76 7.11 -5.70
N ALA A 45 15.05 6.76 -5.79
CA ALA A 45 16.03 7.57 -6.52
C ALA A 45 15.75 7.60 -8.03
N HIS A 46 15.25 6.48 -8.58
CA HIS A 46 14.82 6.43 -9.97
C HIS A 46 13.51 7.19 -10.18
N ALA A 47 12.52 7.02 -9.30
CA ALA A 47 11.28 7.79 -9.34
C ALA A 47 11.56 9.31 -9.34
N HIS A 48 12.44 9.77 -8.44
CA HIS A 48 12.83 11.17 -8.36
C HIS A 48 13.54 11.68 -9.62
N ARG A 49 14.51 10.91 -10.12
CA ARG A 49 15.23 11.25 -11.37
C ARG A 49 14.27 11.35 -12.55
N ILE A 50 13.36 10.38 -12.70
CA ILE A 50 12.40 10.35 -13.80
C ILE A 50 11.44 11.55 -13.68
N GLY A 51 10.88 11.78 -12.48
CA GLY A 51 10.00 12.94 -12.22
C GLY A 51 10.64 14.26 -12.62
N LYS A 52 11.89 14.50 -12.18
CA LYS A 52 12.66 15.70 -12.57
C LYS A 52 13.01 15.76 -14.06
N SER A 53 13.13 14.62 -14.73
CA SER A 53 13.45 14.58 -16.16
C SER A 53 12.23 14.87 -17.05
N ILE A 54 11.02 14.53 -16.58
CA ILE A 54 9.77 14.77 -17.29
C ILE A 54 9.24 16.18 -17.00
N ASP A 55 9.30 16.61 -15.74
CA ASP A 55 8.78 17.88 -15.28
C ASP A 55 9.83 18.61 -14.44
N GLU A 56 10.35 19.73 -14.95
CA GLU A 56 11.33 20.56 -14.24
C GLU A 56 10.76 21.11 -12.92
N ASN A 57 9.44 21.33 -12.86
CA ASN A 57 8.70 21.80 -11.69
C ASN A 57 8.31 20.66 -10.73
N PHE A 58 8.68 19.42 -11.03
CA PHE A 58 8.43 18.28 -10.15
C PHE A 58 8.98 18.56 -8.76
N SER A 59 8.14 18.46 -7.75
CA SER A 59 8.52 18.68 -6.36
C SER A 59 7.63 17.86 -5.45
N TRP A 60 8.13 17.58 -4.25
CA TRP A 60 7.38 16.85 -3.25
C TRP A 60 7.85 17.28 -1.86
N LYS A 61 6.98 17.14 -0.87
CA LYS A 61 7.27 17.44 0.53
C LYS A 61 6.46 16.54 1.44
N LEU A 62 6.89 16.44 2.69
CA LEU A 62 6.07 15.93 3.77
C LEU A 62 5.14 17.04 4.27
N LEU A 63 3.89 16.70 4.56
CA LEU A 63 3.02 17.60 5.31
C LEU A 63 3.31 17.45 6.80
N LEU A 64 3.48 18.58 7.48
CA LEU A 64 3.66 18.63 8.92
C LEU A 64 2.27 18.76 9.57
N ASN A 65 2.10 18.11 10.72
CA ASN A 65 0.94 18.30 11.58
C ASN A 65 1.05 19.64 12.35
N GLU A 66 0.03 19.97 13.13
CA GLU A 66 -0.03 21.21 13.93
C GLU A 66 1.14 21.37 14.92
N LYS A 67 1.81 20.28 15.28
CA LYS A 67 2.98 20.25 16.19
C LYS A 67 4.32 20.34 15.44
N GLY A 68 4.30 20.53 14.12
CA GLY A 68 5.49 20.57 13.27
C GLY A 68 6.12 19.19 13.00
N SER A 69 5.45 18.10 13.36
CA SER A 69 5.94 16.74 13.09
C SER A 69 5.42 16.22 11.75
N CYS A 70 6.25 15.48 11.00
CA CYS A 70 5.83 14.80 9.77
C CYS A 70 5.01 13.53 10.03
N ILE A 71 4.89 13.11 11.29
CA ILE A 71 4.16 11.92 11.70
C ILE A 71 2.69 12.29 11.90
N HIS A 72 1.81 11.60 11.17
CA HIS A 72 0.37 11.65 11.31
C HIS A 72 -0.10 10.27 11.75
N ASP A 73 -0.23 10.04 13.06
CA ASP A 73 -0.44 8.72 13.67
C ASP A 73 0.65 7.73 13.23
N ASN A 74 0.30 6.54 12.74
CA ASN A 74 1.26 5.55 12.20
C ASN A 74 1.55 5.74 10.71
N THR A 75 1.49 6.98 10.23
CA THR A 75 1.66 7.31 8.81
C THR A 75 2.45 8.60 8.59
N VAL A 76 2.90 8.80 7.36
CA VAL A 76 3.34 10.09 6.81
C VAL A 76 2.37 10.52 5.71
N ILE A 77 2.26 11.82 5.47
CA ILE A 77 1.53 12.35 4.31
C ILE A 77 2.52 13.02 3.37
N ILE A 78 2.60 12.53 2.14
CA ILE A 78 3.42 13.07 1.07
C ILE A 78 2.52 13.90 0.17
N GLU A 79 2.91 15.15 -0.12
CA GLU A 79 2.33 15.97 -1.18
C GLU A 79 3.31 16.03 -2.34
N MET A 80 2.81 15.86 -3.56
CA MET A 80 3.61 15.87 -4.78
C MET A 80 2.98 16.78 -5.82
N LYS A 81 3.81 17.63 -6.44
CA LYS A 81 3.48 18.38 -7.65
C LYS A 81 4.15 17.71 -8.84
N PHE A 82 3.35 17.34 -9.83
CA PHE A 82 3.82 16.74 -11.08
C PHE A 82 2.88 17.10 -12.24
N GLU A 83 3.45 17.63 -13.32
CA GLU A 83 2.73 18.07 -14.54
C GLU A 83 1.56 19.02 -14.23
N GLY A 84 1.81 19.97 -13.33
CA GLY A 84 0.83 20.99 -12.93
C GLY A 84 -0.26 20.51 -11.97
N LYS A 85 -0.31 19.21 -11.63
CA LYS A 85 -1.23 18.65 -10.64
C LYS A 85 -0.55 18.54 -9.28
N ILE A 86 -1.36 18.65 -8.22
CA ILE A 86 -0.93 18.40 -6.84
C ILE A 86 -1.79 17.27 -6.29
N GLU A 87 -1.14 16.22 -5.82
CA GLU A 87 -1.80 15.07 -5.20
C GLU A 87 -1.13 14.74 -3.86
N GLN A 88 -1.87 14.05 -2.99
CA GLN A 88 -1.37 13.64 -1.69
C GLN A 88 -1.54 12.13 -1.49
N LEU A 89 -0.57 11.52 -0.81
CA LEU A 89 -0.63 10.12 -0.39
C LEU A 89 -0.31 10.02 1.10
N ARG A 90 -1.25 9.44 1.86
CA ARG A 90 -0.96 8.94 3.20
C ARG A 90 -0.33 7.56 3.08
N TYR A 91 0.87 7.40 3.63
CA TYR A 91 1.63 6.15 3.55
C TYR A 91 1.96 5.63 4.96
N PRO A 92 1.65 4.35 5.28
CA PRO A 92 1.88 3.79 6.59
C PRO A 92 3.34 3.42 6.85
N PHE A 93 3.72 3.35 8.13
CA PHE A 93 4.99 2.75 8.54
C PHE A 93 4.91 1.23 8.39
N LEU A 94 5.77 0.68 7.53
CA LEU A 94 5.79 -0.74 7.20
C LEU A 94 7.20 -1.30 7.34
N ASP A 95 7.29 -2.50 7.90
CA ASP A 95 8.55 -3.21 8.01
C ASP A 95 9.03 -3.77 6.66
N GLY A 96 10.11 -4.55 6.72
CA GLY A 96 10.67 -5.21 5.55
C GLY A 96 9.77 -6.26 4.90
N ARG A 97 8.65 -6.63 5.54
CA ARG A 97 7.64 -7.63 5.14
C ARG A 97 6.26 -6.99 4.89
N ASN A 98 6.23 -5.66 4.72
CA ASN A 98 5.01 -4.87 4.57
C ASN A 98 4.01 -5.04 5.73
N GLN A 99 4.50 -5.34 6.94
CA GLN A 99 3.67 -5.39 8.14
C GLN A 99 3.67 -4.03 8.85
N PRO A 100 2.54 -3.59 9.44
CA PRO A 100 2.45 -2.33 10.17
C PRO A 100 3.44 -2.22 11.34
N ILE A 101 4.08 -1.06 11.48
CA ILE A 101 4.93 -0.72 12.62
C ILE A 101 4.19 0.27 13.53
N SER A 102 4.05 -0.06 14.82
CA SER A 102 3.37 0.81 15.79
C SER A 102 4.28 1.85 16.46
N ASN A 103 5.58 1.57 16.58
CA ASN A 103 6.56 2.49 17.18
C ASN A 103 7.75 2.64 16.22
N PRO A 104 7.65 3.53 15.23
CA PRO A 104 8.66 3.64 14.17
C PRO A 104 9.94 4.30 14.67
N THR A 105 11.07 3.79 14.22
CA THR A 105 12.37 4.46 14.34
C THR A 105 12.51 5.54 13.27
N GLY A 106 13.53 6.40 13.39
CA GLY A 106 13.86 7.38 12.34
C GLY A 106 14.10 6.73 10.96
N SER A 107 14.66 5.52 10.94
CA SER A 107 14.85 4.75 9.71
C SER A 107 13.52 4.29 9.12
N ASP A 108 12.57 3.84 9.96
CA ASP A 108 11.24 3.42 9.50
C ASP A 108 10.45 4.60 8.92
N ILE A 109 10.60 5.79 9.52
CA ILE A 109 9.98 7.04 9.02
C ILE A 109 10.57 7.41 7.65
N ASN A 110 11.89 7.38 7.51
CA ASN A 110 12.55 7.65 6.23
C ASN A 110 12.16 6.63 5.15
N ASP A 111 12.07 5.35 5.51
CA ASP A 111 11.59 4.30 4.60
C ASP A 111 10.17 4.59 4.13
N ALA A 112 9.25 4.96 5.03
CA ALA A 112 7.89 5.34 4.67
C ALA A 112 7.83 6.59 3.79
N GLN A 113 8.65 7.61 4.07
CA GLN A 113 8.77 8.80 3.24
C GLN A 113 9.20 8.46 1.81
N MET A 114 10.27 7.67 1.66
CA MET A 114 10.82 7.31 0.35
C MET A 114 9.91 6.37 -0.43
N ARG A 115 9.34 5.35 0.24
CA ARG A 115 8.39 4.41 -0.39
C ARG A 115 7.09 5.10 -0.77
N GLY A 116 6.57 5.98 0.08
CA GLY A 116 5.39 6.79 -0.18
C GLY A 116 5.59 7.75 -1.34
N MET A 117 6.73 8.44 -1.41
CA MET A 117 7.07 9.29 -2.56
C MET A 117 7.12 8.49 -3.88
N ALA A 118 7.79 7.33 -3.88
CA ALA A 118 7.86 6.48 -5.07
C ALA A 118 6.48 5.97 -5.51
N LYS A 119 5.62 5.57 -4.55
CA LYS A 119 4.26 5.11 -4.84
C LYS A 119 3.37 6.24 -5.38
N LEU A 120 3.42 7.43 -4.77
CA LEU A 120 2.69 8.60 -5.25
C LEU A 120 3.16 9.03 -6.65
N PHE A 121 4.46 8.99 -6.92
CA PHE A 121 4.99 9.21 -8.27
C PHE A 121 4.42 8.22 -9.28
N ALA A 122 4.40 6.92 -8.96
CA ALA A 122 3.83 5.91 -9.85
C ALA A 122 2.32 6.14 -10.10
N MET A 123 1.57 6.52 -9.05
CA MET A 123 0.14 6.86 -9.16
C MET A 123 -0.12 8.09 -10.04
N MET A 124 0.74 9.11 -10.00
CA MET A 124 0.56 10.33 -10.80
C MET A 124 1.08 10.17 -12.24
N SER A 125 2.18 9.44 -12.43
CA SER A 125 2.87 9.35 -13.72
C SER A 125 2.49 8.13 -14.56
N GLY A 126 1.94 7.09 -13.93
CA GLY A 126 1.74 5.77 -14.53
C GLY A 126 3.00 4.90 -14.54
N ILE A 127 4.19 5.51 -14.43
CA ILE A 127 5.48 4.81 -14.52
C ILE A 127 5.66 3.89 -13.32
N GLY A 128 5.79 2.59 -13.58
CA GLY A 128 5.96 1.58 -12.52
C GLY A 128 4.70 1.31 -11.72
N LEU A 129 3.54 1.85 -12.11
CA LEU A 129 2.27 1.59 -11.40
C LEU A 129 1.86 0.12 -11.46
N TYR A 130 2.24 -0.60 -12.53
CA TYR A 130 2.00 -2.04 -12.67
C TYR A 130 2.64 -2.86 -11.52
N LEU A 131 3.65 -2.33 -10.83
CA LEU A 131 4.27 -3.00 -9.67
C LEU A 131 3.31 -3.15 -8.48
N TYR A 132 2.28 -2.30 -8.42
CA TYR A 132 1.27 -2.31 -7.37
C TYR A 132 0.00 -3.06 -7.78
N THR A 133 -0.07 -3.56 -9.03
CA THR A 133 -1.18 -4.38 -9.47
C THR A 133 -1.18 -5.70 -8.70
N ASN A 134 -2.37 -6.15 -8.30
CA ASN A 134 -2.60 -7.37 -7.51
C ASN A 134 -2.12 -7.33 -6.04
N GLU A 135 -1.55 -6.23 -5.54
CA GLU A 135 -1.25 -6.07 -4.09
C GLU A 135 -2.49 -6.32 -3.21
N ASP A 136 -3.67 -5.99 -3.72
CA ASP A 136 -4.96 -6.16 -3.03
C ASP A 136 -5.53 -7.59 -3.16
N ILE A 137 -5.17 -8.32 -4.22
CA ILE A 137 -5.68 -9.67 -4.51
C ILE A 137 -4.95 -10.72 -3.68
N ASP A 138 -3.63 -10.57 -3.50
CA ASP A 138 -2.81 -11.51 -2.74
C ASP A 138 -3.24 -11.62 -1.26
N LYS A 139 -3.93 -10.61 -0.72
CA LYS A 139 -4.49 -10.63 0.64
C LYS A 139 -5.73 -11.50 0.78
N ILE A 140 -6.52 -11.65 -0.28
CA ILE A 140 -7.77 -12.45 -0.29
C ILE A 140 -7.45 -13.96 -0.25
N GLY A 141 -6.27 -14.37 -0.73
CA GLY A 141 -5.82 -15.76 -0.75
C GLY A 141 -5.31 -16.32 0.58
N GLU A 142 -4.93 -15.46 1.54
CA GLU A 142 -4.46 -15.92 2.87
C GLU A 142 -5.56 -15.96 3.94
N GLU A 143 -6.67 -15.23 3.76
CA GLU A 143 -7.79 -15.23 4.72
C GLU A 143 -8.61 -16.54 4.75
N THR A 144 -8.43 -17.46 3.80
CA THR A 144 -9.20 -18.71 3.75
C THR A 144 -8.68 -19.84 4.66
N GLN A 145 -7.57 -19.67 5.38
CA GLN A 145 -7.02 -20.75 6.24
C GLN A 145 -6.91 -20.46 7.74
N ALA A 146 -7.39 -19.32 8.25
CA ALA A 146 -7.34 -19.05 9.69
C ALA A 146 -8.60 -18.38 10.24
N THR A 147 -9.73 -19.08 10.26
CA THR A 147 -10.66 -19.14 11.41
C THR A 147 -11.75 -20.18 11.16
N LYS A 148 -11.49 -21.45 11.53
CA LYS A 148 -12.57 -22.34 12.01
C LYS A 148 -12.56 -22.27 13.53
N THR A 149 -13.13 -21.20 14.07
CA THR A 149 -13.56 -21.19 15.48
C THR A 149 -14.78 -22.11 15.56
N PRO A 150 -14.84 -23.10 16.48
CA PRO A 150 -16.04 -23.89 16.67
C PRO A 150 -17.17 -22.98 17.13
N ARG A 151 -18.18 -22.81 16.27
CA ARG A 151 -19.45 -22.18 16.62
C ARG A 151 -20.08 -23.06 17.70
N LYS A 152 -20.02 -22.62 18.97
CA LYS A 152 -20.88 -23.16 20.03
C LYS A 152 -22.32 -23.08 19.50
N THR A 153 -22.95 -24.23 19.34
CA THR A 153 -24.38 -24.35 19.12
C THR A 153 -25.09 -23.89 20.39
N GLU A 154 -25.46 -22.61 20.43
CA GLU A 154 -26.53 -22.15 21.30
C GLU A 154 -27.83 -22.78 20.79
N LYS A 155 -28.38 -23.70 21.59
CA LYS A 155 -29.75 -24.19 21.41
C LYS A 155 -30.71 -23.00 21.56
N PRO A 156 -31.71 -22.83 20.69
CA PRO A 156 -32.69 -21.75 20.82
C PRO A 156 -33.45 -21.87 22.14
N LYS A 157 -33.52 -20.77 22.89
CA LYS A 157 -34.34 -20.65 24.10
C LYS A 157 -35.79 -20.40 23.63
N MET A 158 -36.67 -21.38 23.82
CA MET A 158 -38.12 -21.22 23.61
C MET A 158 -38.67 -20.06 24.45
N THR A 159 -39.53 -19.26 23.85
CA THR A 159 -40.32 -18.19 24.48
C THR A 159 -41.42 -18.78 25.38
N GLU A 160 -41.78 -18.06 26.44
CA GLU A 160 -42.72 -18.49 27.48
C GLU A 160 -44.17 -18.73 27.00
N GLU A 161 -44.53 -18.25 25.81
CA GLU A 161 -45.85 -18.46 25.21
C GLU A 161 -46.07 -19.90 24.72
N GLU A 162 -45.03 -20.61 24.25
CA GLU A 162 -45.16 -22.02 23.80
C GLU A 162 -45.30 -23.02 24.96
N LYS A 163 -45.05 -22.60 26.21
CA LYS A 163 -45.19 -23.48 27.39
C LYS A 163 -46.62 -23.52 27.95
N GLN A 164 -47.46 -22.54 27.67
CA GLN A 164 -48.83 -22.50 28.21
C GLN A 164 -49.85 -23.23 27.31
N GLU A 165 -49.63 -23.30 26.00
CA GLU A 165 -50.57 -23.97 25.09
C GLU A 165 -50.52 -25.51 25.17
N LYS A 166 -49.39 -26.09 25.60
CA LYS A 166 -49.27 -27.54 25.84
C LYS A 166 -49.86 -28.04 27.16
N LYS A 167 -50.24 -27.15 28.09
CA LYS A 167 -50.87 -27.54 29.37
C LYS A 167 -52.40 -27.54 29.33
N ARG A 168 -53.03 -27.11 28.24
CA ARG A 168 -54.50 -27.01 28.15
C ARG A 168 -55.17 -28.17 27.41
N ASN A 169 -54.40 -29.05 26.77
CA ASN A 169 -54.92 -30.19 25.99
C ASN A 169 -54.44 -31.57 26.50
N VAL A 170 -54.23 -31.72 27.81
CA VAL A 170 -54.14 -33.03 28.47
C VAL A 170 -55.13 -33.07 29.62
#